data_AF-A0AA42MR47-F1
#
_entry.id   AF-A0AA42MR47-F1
#
_cell.length_a   1.000
_cell.length_b   1.000
_cell.length_c   1.000
_cell.angle_alpha   90.00
_cell.angle_beta   90.00
_cell.angle_gamma   90.00
#
_symmetry.space_group_name_H-M   'P 1'
#
loop_
_entity.id
_entity.type
_entity.pdbx_description
1 polymer ?
#
loop_
_entity_poly.entity_id
_entity_poly.type
_entity_poly.pdbx_seq_one_letter_code
_entity_poly.pdbx_strand_id
1 'polypeptide(L)' 'MESQNSPHKAGFIFVHHIRACDMCTIKARRFFLNQGLTNAEIKDFFDNGMPIARFEELFGHDAMAQQVIMRAKEDG' A
#
# COMPACT_ATOMS: atom_id res chain seq x y z
N MET A 1 -10.58 23.76 4.77
CA MET A 1 -9.32 23.00 4.60
C MET A 1 -8.94 22.49 5.97
N GLU A 2 -9.42 21.31 6.34
CA GLU A 2 -9.16 20.74 7.66
C GLU A 2 -7.77 20.09 7.69
N SER A 3 -6.91 20.74 8.47
CA SER A 3 -5.78 20.22 9.23
C SER A 3 -5.06 18.97 8.70
N GLN A 4 -3.91 19.28 8.09
CA GLN A 4 -2.74 18.44 7.94
C GLN A 4 -2.24 17.97 9.32
N ASN A 5 -2.70 16.80 9.76
CA ASN A 5 -2.04 15.86 10.67
C ASN A 5 -3.10 14.86 11.09
N SER A 6 -3.30 13.81 10.29
CA SER A 6 -4.03 12.64 10.75
C SER A 6 -2.99 11.67 11.32
N PRO A 7 -2.89 11.51 12.65
CA PRO A 7 -2.02 10.49 13.27
C PRO A 7 -2.45 9.06 12.90
N HIS A 8 -3.59 8.92 12.21
CA HIS A 8 -4.26 7.67 11.84
C HIS A 8 -3.65 6.97 10.61
N LYS A 9 -2.62 7.55 9.97
CA LYS A 9 -1.96 6.95 8.80
C LYS A 9 -0.69 6.16 9.12
N ALA A 10 -0.10 6.40 10.29
CA ALA A 10 1.09 5.66 10.72
C ALA A 10 0.77 4.16 10.82
N GLY A 11 1.60 3.32 10.21
CA GLY A 11 1.40 1.86 10.22
C GLY A 11 0.54 1.32 9.07
N PHE A 12 0.09 2.14 8.12
CA PHE A 12 -0.70 1.71 6.96
C PHE A 12 -0.05 2.07 5.62
N ILE A 13 -0.21 1.19 4.64
CA ILE A 13 0.09 1.42 3.23
C ILE A 13 -1.20 1.81 2.52
N PHE A 14 -1.13 2.89 1.74
CA PHE A 14 -2.22 3.36 0.92
C PHE A 14 -1.79 3.40 -0.54
N VAL A 15 -2.77 3.54 -1.44
CA VAL A 15 -2.52 3.61 -2.89
C VAL A 15 -1.58 4.74 -3.31
N HIS A 16 -1.50 5.84 -2.54
CA HIS A 16 -0.57 6.93 -2.85
C HIS A 16 0.89 6.56 -2.56
N HIS A 17 1.17 5.70 -1.59
CA HIS A 17 2.52 5.16 -1.37
C HIS A 17 2.98 4.33 -2.57
N ILE A 18 2.07 3.54 -3.16
CA ILE A 18 2.35 2.78 -4.38
C ILE A 18 2.65 3.72 -5.55
N ARG A 19 1.84 4.78 -5.71
CA ARG A 19 2.05 5.78 -6.78
C ARG A 19 3.35 6.55 -6.61
N ALA A 20 3.78 6.79 -5.38
CA ALA A 20 5.05 7.45 -5.07
C ALA A 20 6.27 6.60 -5.45
N CYS A 21 6.12 5.28 -5.58
CA CYS A 21 7.14 4.37 -6.10
C CYS A 21 6.98 4.10 -7.62
N ASP A 22 6.47 5.07 -8.37
CA ASP A 22 6.25 5.02 -9.83
C ASP A 22 5.36 3.85 -10.33
N MET A 23 4.60 3.21 -9.44
CA MET A 23 3.63 2.18 -9.83
C MET A 23 2.26 2.78 -10.11
N CYS A 24 1.79 2.61 -11.36
CA CYS A 24 0.40 2.93 -11.69
C CYS A 24 -0.56 1.91 -11.04
N THR A 25 -1.76 2.35 -10.68
CA THR A 25 -2.77 1.52 -10.01
C THR A 25 -3.19 0.30 -10.82
N ILE A 26 -3.13 0.37 -12.16
CA ILE A 26 -3.41 -0.77 -13.04
C ILE A 26 -2.35 -1.87 -12.87
N LYS A 27 -1.06 -1.51 -12.84
CA LYS A 27 0.04 -2.47 -12.63
C LYS A 27 -0.01 -3.05 -11.22
N ALA A 28 -0.25 -2.21 -10.21
CA ALA A 28 -0.41 -2.65 -8.83
C ALA A 28 -1.57 -3.65 -8.68
N ARG A 29 -2.73 -3.37 -9.28
CA ARG A 29 -3.86 -4.30 -9.29
C ARG A 29 -3.50 -5.65 -9.91
N ARG A 30 -2.79 -5.67 -11.05
CA ARG A 30 -2.33 -6.93 -11.67
C ARG A 30 -1.36 -7.69 -10.78
N PHE A 31 -0.44 -6.98 -10.14
CA PHE A 31 0.50 -7.58 -9.18
C PHE A 31 -0.24 -8.24 -8.02
N PHE A 32 -1.20 -7.54 -7.39
CA PHE A 32 -1.98 -8.09 -6.29
C PHE A 32 -2.80 -9.32 -6.69
N LEU A 33 -3.42 -9.30 -7.86
CA LEU A 33 -4.12 -10.48 -8.39
C LEU A 33 -3.18 -11.67 -8.57
N ASN A 34 -1.97 -11.44 -9.09
CA ASN A 34 -0.97 -12.50 -9.28
C ASN A 34 -0.46 -13.08 -7.95
N GLN A 35 -0.47 -12.28 -6.89
CA GLN A 35 -0.10 -12.70 -5.54
C GLN A 35 -1.28 -13.33 -4.76
N GLY A 36 -2.43 -13.53 -5.42
CA GLY A 36 -3.56 -14.26 -4.87
C GLY A 36 -4.61 -13.41 -4.16
N LEU A 37 -4.50 -12.07 -4.18
CA LEU A 37 -5.56 -11.22 -3.65
C LEU A 37 -6.78 -11.25 -4.57
N THR A 38 -7.95 -11.29 -3.96
CA THR A 38 -9.22 -11.17 -4.65
C THR A 38 -9.48 -9.72 -5.08
N ASN A 39 -10.38 -9.53 -6.05
CA ASN A 39 -10.82 -8.19 -6.44
C ASN A 39 -11.45 -7.40 -5.27
N ALA A 40 -12.11 -8.11 -4.34
CA ALA A 40 -12.69 -7.50 -3.15
C ALA A 40 -11.61 -6.95 -2.22
N GLU A 41 -10.56 -7.73 -1.94
CA GLU A 41 -9.42 -7.29 -1.12
C GLU A 41 -8.64 -6.15 -1.76
N ILE A 42 -8.46 -6.17 -3.08
CA ILE A 42 -7.79 -5.07 -3.80
C ILE A 42 -8.62 -3.79 -3.73
N LYS A 43 -9.95 -3.90 -3.88
CA LYS A 43 -10.86 -2.76 -3.74
C LYS A 43 -10.78 -2.19 -2.32
N ASP A 44 -10.86 -3.06 -1.31
CA ASP A 44 -10.74 -2.67 0.09
C ASP A 44 -9.41 -1.96 0.37
N PHE A 45 -8.30 -2.51 -0.14
CA PHE A 45 -6.99 -1.87 -0.06
C PHE A 45 -6.95 -0.47 -0.72
N PHE A 46 -7.56 -0.30 -1.90
CA PHE A 46 -7.58 1.00 -2.56
C PHE A 46 -8.45 2.03 -1.85
N ASP A 47 -9.50 1.60 -1.17
CA ASP A 47 -10.43 2.47 -0.44
C ASP A 47 -9.91 2.81 0.98
N ASN A 48 -9.37 1.81 1.68
CA ASN A 48 -9.07 1.87 3.12
C ASN A 48 -7.58 1.73 3.45
N GLY A 49 -6.73 1.34 2.50
CA GLY A 49 -5.34 0.97 2.75
C GLY A 49 -5.19 -0.42 3.36
N MET A 50 -3.95 -0.79 3.69
CA MET A 50 -3.59 -2.07 4.30
C MET A 50 -2.53 -1.86 5.37
N PRO A 51 -2.59 -2.51 6.54
CA PRO A 51 -1.53 -2.41 7.54
C PRO A 51 -0.16 -2.79 6.97
N ILE A 52 0.91 -2.08 7.36
CA ILE A 52 2.28 -2.36 6.91
C ILE A 52 2.66 -3.81 7.20
N ALA A 53 2.37 -4.31 8.41
CA ALA A 53 2.69 -5.69 8.79
C ALA A 53 2.00 -6.70 7.85
N ARG A 54 0.73 -6.47 7.51
CA ARG A 54 0.00 -7.33 6.59
C ARG A 54 0.55 -7.27 5.17
N PHE A 55 0.92 -6.07 4.70
CA PHE A 55 1.53 -5.89 3.39
C PHE A 55 2.93 -6.53 3.33
N GLU A 56 3.70 -6.46 4.41
CA GLU A 56 5.02 -7.08 4.55
C GLU A 56 4.92 -8.63 4.59
N GLU A 57 3.92 -9.19 5.26
CA GLU A 57 3.63 -10.63 5.20
C GLU A 57 3.33 -11.12 3.78
N LEU A 58 2.53 -10.34 3.04
CA LEU A 58 2.07 -10.73 1.69
C LEU A 58 3.14 -10.48 0.63
N PHE A 59 3.86 -9.36 0.71
CA PHE A 59 4.70 -8.86 -0.37
C PHE A 59 6.13 -8.53 0.05
N GLY A 60 6.52 -8.69 1.32
CA GLY A 60 7.84 -8.25 1.84
C GLY A 60 9.05 -8.93 1.21
N HIS A 61 8.84 -10.00 0.43
CA HIS A 61 9.85 -10.65 -0.39
C HIS A 61 10.14 -9.90 -1.71
N ASP A 62 9.24 -9.02 -2.16
CA ASP A 62 9.37 -8.25 -3.40
C ASP A 62 10.10 -6.92 -3.15
N ALA A 63 11.11 -6.63 -3.98
CA ALA A 63 11.95 -5.44 -3.82
C ALA A 63 11.16 -4.12 -3.97
N MET A 64 10.12 -4.09 -4.81
CA MET A 64 9.27 -2.89 -4.93
C MET A 64 8.35 -2.76 -3.73
N ALA A 65 7.81 -3.86 -3.22
CA ALA A 65 7.01 -3.83 -1.99
C ALA A 65 7.81 -3.30 -0.80
N GLN A 66 9.10 -3.64 -0.69
CA GLN A 66 9.99 -3.07 0.32
C GLN A 66 10.17 -1.55 0.19
N GLN A 67 10.24 -1.02 -1.03
CA GLN A 67 10.28 0.43 -1.26
C GLN A 67 8.98 1.11 -0.80
N VAL A 68 7.83 0.50 -1.09
CA VAL A 68 6.52 1.00 -0.63
C VAL A 68 6.43 0.96 0.90
N ILE A 69 6.93 -0.10 1.54
CA ILE A 69 6.98 -0.24 3.01
C ILE A 69 7.89 0.83 3.62
N MET A 70 9.10 1.02 3.09
CA MET A 70 10.02 2.07 3.57
C MET A 70 9.36 3.44 3.47
N ARG A 71 8.72 3.74 2.33
CA ARG A 71 8.05 5.02 2.13
C ARG A 71 6.90 5.23 3.10
N ALA A 72 6.09 4.21 3.34
CA ALA A 72 5.00 4.28 4.32
C ALA A 72 5.48 4.43 5.77
N LYS A 73 6.69 3.94 6.09
CA LYS A 73 7.34 4.15 7.40
C LYS A 73 7.90 5.58 7.53
N GLU A 74 8.34 6.21 6.43
CA GLU A 74 8.82 7.60 6.41
C GLU A 74 7.69 8.66 6.47
N ASP A 75 6.51 8.34 5.93
CA ASP A 75 5.34 9.25 5.92
C ASP A 75 4.61 9.30 7.29
N GLY A 76 5.04 8.46 8.25
CA GLY A 76 4.48 8.29 9.60
C GLY A 76 5.09 9.20 10.65
#